data_AF-A0A3R7A4K1-F1
#
_entry.id   AF-A0A3R7A4K1-F1
#
_cell.length_a   1.000
_cell.length_b   1.000
_cell.length_c   1.000
_cell.angle_alpha   90.00
_cell.angle_beta   90.00
_cell.angle_gamma   90.00
#
_symmetry.space_group_name_H-M   'P 1'
#
loop_
_entity.id
_entity.type
_entity.pdbx_description
1 polymer ?
#
loop_
_entity_poly.entity_id
_entity_poly.type
_entity_poly.pdbx_seq_one_letter_code
_entity_poly.pdbx_strand_id
1 'polypeptide(L)'
;HDQVATLRQENQESARQVQSVVLALQALTSSNGTNVEALVAAARDAWQAKDAQVRALEHTVASLEDEKNLTRTNSASLSDKYRGDIVMLEGVRDQLEADLASLKADGVVLRSDCAAKDVECTNLRVQLAQATADVDVKAAEVTQVREALAIEGRNAATECANLRGQVEALASQVRELDMELQHAKSNHASQSSGLAAAQALALEESAREWKAKEAAWNVAKLEMQAAHDKFVRDEEEKKVKVKTYIQNLTADKQKALEDVDKQVKERDLAHEKRLVDIKAKTMAKFAEHEAVIKKGHEDLEALRSQMVKAQQAEIKSLQAKKKEAEDETMEVLKKKRLAAKAETQKLANDLEGVQKRAAMLVDVTGNKCTHQSKQLEVLQERVLEAIHVVSHHKKCDLTTLNDLAQIVTSPRMSAGNLPGPALGLNKIDEDVSHVFDQMAALTNVTERLVDLTLEESDLSLKEIVVDRMKKQFSACFVHQYAKSDEDGLLHQRTSSTMPESPS
;
A
#
# COMPACT_ATOMS: atom_id res chain seq x y z
N HIS A 1 108.32 -33.74 62.07
CA HIS A 1 107.70 -35.02 61.69
C HIS A 1 106.20 -34.86 61.39
N ASP A 2 105.48 -34.01 62.14
CA ASP A 2 104.03 -33.81 61.93
C ASP A 2 103.67 -33.06 60.62
N GLN A 3 104.45 -32.07 60.18
CA GLN A 3 104.22 -31.40 58.89
C GLN A 3 104.34 -32.33 57.67
N VAL A 4 105.15 -33.40 57.75
CA VAL A 4 105.30 -34.37 56.66
C VAL A 4 104.14 -35.37 56.64
N ALA A 5 103.49 -35.62 57.78
CA ALA A 5 102.29 -36.44 57.85
C ALA A 5 101.07 -35.70 57.27
N THR A 6 100.93 -34.40 57.56
CA THR A 6 99.87 -33.54 57.01
C THR A 6 99.98 -33.41 55.50
N LEU A 7 101.18 -33.14 54.97
CA LEU A 7 101.39 -33.05 53.52
C LEU A 7 101.17 -34.39 52.80
N ARG A 8 101.43 -35.54 53.44
CA ARG A 8 101.12 -36.86 52.87
C ARG A 8 99.61 -37.13 52.84
N GLN A 9 98.88 -36.68 53.85
CA GLN A 9 97.43 -36.81 53.91
C GLN A 9 96.75 -35.93 52.85
N GLU A 10 97.17 -34.67 52.72
CA GLU A 10 96.67 -33.73 51.70
C GLU A 10 96.97 -34.21 50.26
N ASN A 11 98.14 -34.83 50.05
CA ASN A 11 98.52 -35.36 48.74
C ASN A 11 97.75 -36.67 48.40
N GLN A 12 97.46 -37.52 49.40
CA GLN A 12 96.56 -38.67 49.19
C GLN A 12 95.11 -38.24 48.93
N GLU A 13 94.67 -37.15 49.54
CA GLU A 13 93.33 -36.59 49.35
C GLU A 13 93.18 -35.93 47.98
N SER A 14 94.22 -35.21 47.53
CA SER A 14 94.32 -34.67 46.17
C SER A 14 94.40 -35.79 45.11
N ALA A 15 95.15 -36.86 45.36
CA ALA A 15 95.22 -38.01 44.45
C ALA A 15 93.87 -38.73 44.30
N ARG A 16 93.09 -38.87 45.39
CA ARG A 16 91.73 -39.42 45.33
C ARG A 16 90.76 -38.49 44.59
N GLN A 17 90.88 -37.18 44.77
CA GLN A 17 90.06 -36.21 44.02
C GLN A 17 90.37 -36.23 42.53
N VAL A 18 91.65 -36.29 42.14
CA VAL A 18 92.06 -36.40 40.73
C VAL A 18 91.57 -37.71 40.13
N GLN A 19 91.68 -38.83 40.85
CA GLN A 19 91.19 -40.13 40.37
C GLN A 19 89.67 -40.19 40.24
N SER A 20 88.93 -39.53 41.15
CA SER A 20 87.48 -39.34 41.06
C SER A 20 87.08 -38.49 39.84
N VAL A 21 87.81 -37.40 39.58
CA VAL A 21 87.58 -36.53 38.42
C VAL A 21 87.93 -37.23 37.10
N VAL A 22 89.00 -38.03 37.07
CA VAL A 22 89.37 -38.84 35.89
C VAL A 22 88.33 -39.92 35.59
N LEU A 23 87.80 -40.60 36.63
CA LEU A 23 86.71 -41.58 36.47
C LEU A 23 85.39 -40.89 36.06
N ALA A 24 85.09 -39.70 36.58
CA ALA A 24 83.93 -38.92 36.17
C ALA A 24 84.06 -38.43 34.72
N LEU A 25 85.24 -38.01 34.29
CA LEU A 25 85.51 -37.61 32.89
C LEU A 25 85.47 -38.81 31.94
N GLN A 26 86.00 -39.98 32.33
CA GLN A 26 85.85 -41.21 31.54
C GLN A 26 84.40 -41.69 31.45
N ALA A 27 83.61 -41.53 32.51
CA ALA A 27 82.16 -41.81 32.50
C ALA A 27 81.38 -40.80 31.63
N LEU A 28 81.71 -39.51 31.67
CA LEU A 28 81.12 -38.46 30.83
C LEU A 28 81.42 -38.66 29.34
N THR A 29 82.63 -39.13 28.99
CA THR A 29 83.02 -39.35 27.58
C THR A 29 82.32 -40.58 26.98
N SER A 30 82.03 -41.59 27.80
CA SER A 30 81.30 -42.80 27.39
C SER A 30 79.77 -42.60 27.39
N SER A 31 79.26 -41.76 28.29
CA SER A 31 77.83 -41.46 28.46
C SER A 31 77.32 -40.34 27.53
N ASN A 32 78.16 -39.41 27.09
CA ASN A 32 77.71 -38.29 26.26
C ASN A 32 77.55 -38.65 24.77
N GLY A 33 78.26 -39.65 24.24
CA GLY A 33 78.08 -40.09 22.85
C GLY A 33 76.68 -40.68 22.61
N THR A 34 76.24 -41.59 23.48
CA THR A 34 74.91 -42.23 23.41
C THR A 34 73.77 -41.29 23.82
N ASN A 35 73.99 -40.36 24.77
CA ASN A 35 72.98 -39.37 25.14
C ASN A 35 72.76 -38.30 24.06
N VAL A 36 73.80 -37.85 23.35
CA VAL A 36 73.67 -36.88 22.25
C VAL A 36 72.98 -37.51 21.04
N GLU A 37 73.33 -38.76 20.67
CA GLU A 37 72.64 -39.48 19.60
C GLU A 37 71.15 -39.70 19.91
N ALA A 38 70.80 -40.05 21.15
CA ALA A 38 69.41 -40.20 21.58
C ALA A 38 68.64 -38.86 21.58
N LEU A 39 69.27 -37.77 21.98
CA LEU A 39 68.67 -36.42 21.93
C LEU A 39 68.46 -35.93 20.50
N VAL A 40 69.43 -36.17 19.60
CA VAL A 40 69.31 -35.82 18.18
C VAL A 40 68.22 -36.66 17.50
N ALA A 41 68.12 -37.96 17.81
CA ALA A 41 67.03 -38.81 17.34
C ALA A 41 65.67 -38.31 17.85
N ALA A 42 65.53 -38.02 19.15
CA ALA A 42 64.30 -37.48 19.72
C ALA A 42 63.92 -36.12 19.13
N ALA A 43 64.88 -35.24 18.87
CA ALA A 43 64.65 -33.95 18.23
C ALA A 43 64.21 -34.12 16.76
N ARG A 44 64.79 -35.08 16.03
CA ARG A 44 64.40 -35.41 14.65
C ARG A 44 62.99 -35.96 14.60
N ASP A 45 62.64 -36.88 15.49
CA ASP A 45 61.30 -37.47 15.58
C ASP A 45 60.26 -36.41 15.97
N ALA A 46 60.60 -35.52 16.92
CA ALA A 46 59.74 -34.39 17.28
C ALA A 46 59.55 -33.41 16.13
N TRP A 47 60.61 -33.11 15.36
CA TRP A 47 60.53 -32.27 14.17
C TRP A 47 59.68 -32.92 13.07
N GLN A 48 59.86 -34.22 12.80
CA GLN A 48 59.05 -34.96 11.83
C GLN A 48 57.57 -35.03 12.24
N ALA A 49 57.28 -35.22 13.52
CA ALA A 49 55.92 -35.19 14.04
C ALA A 49 55.29 -33.79 13.88
N LYS A 50 56.06 -32.73 14.11
CA LYS A 50 55.60 -31.34 13.89
C LYS A 50 55.40 -31.03 12.42
N ASP A 51 56.29 -31.47 11.54
CA ASP A 51 56.18 -31.32 10.10
C ASP A 51 54.94 -32.05 9.54
N ALA A 52 54.68 -33.27 10.01
CA ALA A 52 53.45 -33.99 9.68
C ALA A 52 52.18 -33.27 10.18
N GLN A 53 52.24 -32.66 11.37
CA GLN A 53 51.15 -31.85 11.91
C GLN A 53 50.89 -30.58 11.07
N VAL A 54 51.95 -29.90 10.63
CA VAL A 54 51.85 -28.73 9.73
C VAL A 54 51.20 -29.14 8.41
N ARG A 55 51.66 -30.22 7.77
CA ARG A 55 51.07 -30.72 6.52
C ARG A 55 49.59 -31.09 6.66
N ALA A 56 49.19 -31.68 7.79
CA ALA A 56 47.79 -31.98 8.07
C ALA A 56 46.93 -30.71 8.24
N LEU A 57 47.47 -29.68 8.89
CA LEU A 57 46.81 -28.38 9.03
C LEU A 57 46.70 -27.67 7.69
N GLU A 58 47.74 -27.70 6.85
CA GLU A 58 47.72 -27.12 5.49
C GLU A 58 46.62 -27.76 4.63
N HIS A 59 46.48 -29.09 4.67
CA HIS A 59 45.38 -29.79 4.00
C HIS A 59 44.00 -29.37 4.53
N THR A 60 43.87 -29.19 5.85
CA THR A 60 42.61 -28.76 6.46
C THR A 60 42.26 -27.32 6.06
N VAL A 61 43.24 -26.41 6.04
CA VAL A 61 43.07 -25.03 5.60
C VAL A 61 42.66 -24.97 4.12
N ALA A 62 43.30 -25.77 3.25
CA ALA A 62 42.91 -25.85 1.85
C ALA A 62 41.45 -26.32 1.67
N SER A 63 41.04 -27.37 2.40
CA SER A 63 39.66 -27.86 2.38
C SER A 63 38.65 -26.82 2.88
N LEU A 64 38.98 -26.07 3.93
CA LEU A 64 38.10 -25.02 4.45
C LEU A 64 38.00 -23.83 3.50
N GLU A 65 39.07 -23.49 2.78
CA GLU A 65 39.04 -22.42 1.77
C GLU A 65 38.16 -22.83 0.57
N ASP A 66 38.20 -24.11 0.16
CA ASP A 66 37.31 -24.66 -0.86
C ASP A 66 35.83 -24.63 -0.42
N GLU A 67 35.53 -25.04 0.82
CA GLU A 67 34.17 -24.99 1.37
C GLU A 67 33.64 -23.55 1.51
N LYS A 68 34.50 -22.62 1.92
CA LYS A 68 34.20 -21.18 1.98
C LYS A 68 33.92 -20.60 0.60
N ASN A 69 34.67 -21.02 -0.43
CA ASN A 69 34.42 -20.59 -1.80
C ASN A 69 33.09 -21.15 -2.33
N LEU A 70 32.80 -22.42 -2.06
CA LEU A 70 31.53 -23.06 -2.44
C LEU A 70 30.31 -22.40 -1.76
N THR A 71 30.42 -22.09 -0.46
CA THR A 71 29.36 -21.40 0.27
C THR A 71 29.14 -19.98 -0.25
N ARG A 72 30.22 -19.26 -0.60
CA ARG A 72 30.11 -17.95 -1.28
C ARG A 72 29.39 -18.05 -2.62
N THR A 73 29.76 -19.01 -3.47
CA THR A 73 29.11 -19.17 -4.78
C THR A 73 27.64 -19.53 -4.65
N ASN A 74 27.30 -20.41 -3.70
CA ASN A 74 25.91 -20.78 -3.44
C ASN A 74 25.09 -19.61 -2.89
N SER A 75 25.67 -18.81 -1.99
CA SER A 75 25.02 -17.61 -1.45
C SER A 75 24.79 -16.54 -2.54
N ALA A 76 25.76 -16.34 -3.43
CA ALA A 76 25.61 -15.43 -4.56
C ALA A 76 24.49 -15.90 -5.52
N SER A 77 24.49 -17.19 -5.88
CA SER A 77 23.46 -17.78 -6.74
C SER A 77 22.05 -17.68 -6.14
N LEU A 78 21.89 -17.93 -4.84
CA LEU A 78 20.63 -17.74 -4.14
C LEU A 78 20.20 -16.27 -4.15
N SER A 79 21.13 -15.34 -3.93
CA SER A 79 20.84 -13.90 -3.95
C SER A 79 20.36 -13.45 -5.33
N ASP A 80 20.98 -13.94 -6.40
CA ASP A 80 20.56 -13.65 -7.78
C ASP A 80 19.20 -14.26 -8.09
N LYS A 81 18.93 -15.48 -7.62
CA LYS A 81 17.60 -16.10 -7.74
C LYS A 81 16.54 -15.26 -7.04
N TYR A 82 16.75 -14.87 -5.79
CA TYR A 82 15.78 -14.04 -5.07
C TYR A 82 15.59 -12.67 -5.72
N ARG A 83 16.64 -12.07 -6.27
CA ARG A 83 16.53 -10.84 -7.06
C ARG A 83 15.65 -11.05 -8.30
N GLY A 84 15.83 -12.16 -9.02
CA GLY A 84 14.99 -12.52 -10.16
C GLY A 84 13.53 -12.73 -9.78
N ASP A 85 13.27 -13.45 -8.68
CA ASP A 85 11.93 -13.69 -8.16
C ASP A 85 11.24 -12.36 -7.77
N ILE A 86 11.97 -11.43 -7.13
CA ILE A 86 11.44 -10.10 -6.78
C ILE A 86 11.01 -9.34 -8.03
N VAL A 87 11.86 -9.27 -9.06
CA VAL A 87 11.54 -8.57 -10.32
C VAL A 87 10.32 -9.19 -11.01
N MET A 88 10.19 -10.52 -10.98
CA MET A 88 9.04 -11.22 -11.55
C MET A 88 7.76 -10.90 -10.77
N LEU A 89 7.81 -10.93 -9.43
CA LEU A 89 6.66 -10.59 -8.58
C LEU A 89 6.24 -9.12 -8.73
N GLU A 90 7.19 -8.20 -8.90
CA GLU A 90 6.91 -6.80 -9.21
C GLU A 90 6.18 -6.67 -10.55
N GLY A 91 6.62 -7.40 -11.59
CA GLY A 91 5.93 -7.42 -12.88
C GLY A 91 4.50 -7.98 -12.79
N VAL A 92 4.29 -9.05 -12.01
CA VAL A 92 2.95 -9.61 -11.77
C VAL A 92 2.07 -8.63 -11.00
N ARG A 93 2.61 -7.93 -9.99
CA ARG A 93 1.89 -6.89 -9.27
C ARG A 93 1.43 -5.79 -10.22
N ASP A 94 2.33 -5.26 -11.05
CA ASP A 94 2.03 -4.16 -11.96
C ASP A 94 0.95 -4.57 -12.98
N GLN A 95 0.99 -5.81 -13.47
CA GLN A 95 -0.05 -6.34 -14.35
C GLN A 95 -1.41 -6.43 -13.63
N LEU A 96 -1.45 -6.96 -12.40
CA LEU A 96 -2.68 -7.04 -11.61
C LEU A 96 -3.25 -5.67 -11.27
N GLU A 97 -2.40 -4.67 -11.02
CA GLU A 97 -2.83 -3.29 -10.81
C GLU A 97 -3.47 -2.69 -12.07
N ALA A 98 -2.90 -2.98 -13.25
CA ALA A 98 -3.47 -2.56 -14.53
C ALA A 98 -4.83 -3.24 -14.81
N ASP A 99 -4.92 -4.56 -14.59
CA ASP A 99 -6.16 -5.33 -14.78
C ASP A 99 -7.26 -4.85 -13.84
N LEU A 100 -6.92 -4.56 -12.58
CA LEU A 100 -7.85 -4.03 -11.58
C LEU A 100 -8.32 -2.62 -11.94
N ALA A 101 -7.46 -1.77 -12.50
CA ALA A 101 -7.86 -0.47 -13.02
C ALA A 101 -8.82 -0.60 -14.21
N SER A 102 -8.56 -1.53 -15.14
CA SER A 102 -9.44 -1.84 -16.27
C SER A 102 -10.81 -2.31 -15.81
N LEU A 103 -10.87 -3.30 -14.91
CA LEU A 103 -12.12 -3.83 -14.36
C LEU A 103 -12.94 -2.76 -13.61
N LYS A 104 -12.27 -1.82 -12.92
CA LYS A 104 -12.94 -0.69 -12.30
C LYS A 104 -13.58 0.23 -13.33
N ALA A 105 -12.89 0.50 -14.44
CA ALA A 105 -13.42 1.31 -15.53
C ALA A 105 -14.63 0.63 -16.19
N ASP A 106 -14.53 -0.67 -16.50
CA ASP A 106 -15.64 -1.46 -17.05
C ASP A 106 -16.84 -1.48 -16.09
N GLY A 107 -16.58 -1.60 -14.78
CA GLY A 107 -17.62 -1.52 -13.75
C GLY A 107 -18.32 -0.16 -13.69
N VAL A 108 -17.63 0.95 -14.00
CA VAL A 108 -18.26 2.28 -14.12
C VAL A 108 -19.18 2.32 -15.34
N VAL A 109 -18.71 1.82 -16.49
CA VAL A 109 -19.49 1.78 -17.75
C VAL A 109 -20.75 0.93 -17.58
N LEU A 110 -20.63 -0.27 -17.02
CA LEU A 110 -21.79 -1.14 -16.77
C LEU A 110 -22.81 -0.50 -15.82
N ARG A 111 -22.36 0.24 -14.80
CA ARG A 111 -23.28 0.97 -13.90
C ARG A 111 -23.98 2.12 -14.62
N SER A 112 -23.29 2.87 -15.48
CA SER A 112 -23.94 3.90 -16.29
C SER A 112 -24.94 3.33 -17.28
N ASP A 113 -24.63 2.20 -17.90
CA ASP A 113 -25.52 1.52 -18.84
C ASP A 113 -26.77 0.99 -18.13
N CYS A 114 -26.62 0.38 -16.95
CA CYS A 114 -27.76 -0.03 -16.13
C CYS A 114 -28.64 1.16 -15.74
N ALA A 115 -28.05 2.27 -15.30
CA ALA A 115 -28.81 3.48 -14.96
C ALA A 115 -29.57 4.03 -16.19
N ALA A 116 -28.95 4.03 -17.37
CA ALA A 116 -29.59 4.43 -18.60
C ALA A 116 -30.76 3.50 -18.97
N LYS A 117 -30.59 2.17 -18.79
CA LYS A 117 -31.64 1.18 -19.02
C LYS A 117 -32.79 1.27 -18.03
N ASP A 118 -32.51 1.60 -16.77
CA ASP A 118 -33.55 1.87 -15.77
C ASP A 118 -34.39 3.08 -16.17
N VAL A 119 -33.75 4.16 -16.63
CA VAL A 119 -34.46 5.34 -17.16
C VAL A 119 -35.30 4.95 -18.38
N GLU A 120 -34.77 4.18 -19.33
CA GLU A 120 -35.52 3.67 -20.48
C GLU A 120 -36.75 2.83 -20.04
N CYS A 121 -36.58 1.94 -19.06
CA CYS A 121 -37.67 1.13 -18.51
C CYS A 121 -38.74 1.98 -17.83
N THR A 122 -38.36 3.02 -17.07
CA THR A 122 -39.33 3.94 -16.46
C THR A 122 -40.12 4.71 -17.52
N ASN A 123 -39.45 5.19 -18.57
CA ASN A 123 -40.11 5.86 -19.69
C ASN A 123 -41.09 4.94 -20.42
N LEU A 124 -40.69 3.69 -20.70
CA LEU A 124 -41.56 2.70 -21.33
C LEU A 124 -42.78 2.35 -20.46
N ARG A 125 -42.60 2.27 -19.13
CA ARG A 125 -43.73 2.06 -18.20
C ARG A 125 -44.72 3.24 -18.21
N VAL A 126 -44.22 4.47 -18.28
CA VAL A 126 -45.07 5.67 -18.41
C VAL A 126 -45.83 5.65 -19.74
N GLN A 127 -45.15 5.34 -20.85
CA GLN A 127 -45.79 5.22 -22.16
C GLN A 127 -46.85 4.11 -22.19
N LEU A 128 -46.57 2.97 -21.56
CA LEU A 128 -47.53 1.88 -21.45
C LEU A 128 -48.76 2.28 -20.63
N ALA A 129 -48.56 2.93 -19.48
CA ALA A 129 -49.66 3.42 -18.65
C ALA A 129 -50.53 4.45 -19.40
N GLN A 130 -49.91 5.35 -20.16
CA GLN A 130 -50.65 6.29 -21.01
C GLN A 130 -51.44 5.58 -22.10
N ALA A 131 -50.83 4.63 -22.81
CA ALA A 131 -51.51 3.87 -23.85
C ALA A 131 -52.68 3.05 -23.29
N THR A 132 -52.54 2.46 -22.08
CA THR A 132 -53.63 1.78 -21.40
C THR A 132 -54.77 2.74 -21.07
N ALA A 133 -54.48 3.92 -20.53
CA ALA A 133 -55.50 4.94 -20.25
C ALA A 133 -56.22 5.39 -21.53
N ASP A 134 -55.50 5.59 -22.63
CA ASP A 134 -56.08 5.96 -23.92
C ASP A 134 -57.01 4.86 -24.46
N VAL A 135 -56.63 3.58 -24.32
CA VAL A 135 -57.47 2.43 -24.68
C VAL A 135 -58.74 2.38 -23.84
N ASP A 136 -58.66 2.62 -22.53
CA ASP A 136 -59.82 2.62 -21.63
C ASP A 136 -60.79 3.75 -22.00
N VAL A 137 -60.29 4.95 -22.31
CA VAL A 137 -61.09 6.07 -22.80
C VAL A 137 -61.78 5.70 -24.11
N LYS A 138 -61.04 5.13 -25.08
CA LYS A 138 -61.61 4.70 -26.37
C LYS A 138 -62.65 3.59 -26.20
N ALA A 139 -62.43 2.65 -25.29
CA ALA A 139 -63.42 1.62 -24.97
C ALA A 139 -64.70 2.25 -24.40
N ALA A 140 -64.59 3.19 -23.46
CA ALA A 140 -65.74 3.91 -22.92
C ALA A 140 -66.50 4.67 -24.01
N GLU A 141 -65.80 5.40 -24.88
CA GLU A 141 -66.40 6.09 -26.05
C GLU A 141 -67.17 5.11 -26.96
N VAL A 142 -66.58 3.95 -27.29
CA VAL A 142 -67.25 2.92 -28.11
C VAL A 142 -68.50 2.39 -27.43
N THR A 143 -68.47 2.18 -26.12
CA THR A 143 -69.64 1.73 -25.35
C THR A 143 -70.76 2.77 -25.41
N GLN A 144 -70.40 4.04 -25.24
CA GLN A 144 -71.35 5.16 -25.28
C GLN A 144 -71.98 5.33 -26.67
N VAL A 145 -71.18 5.21 -27.75
CA VAL A 145 -71.69 5.25 -29.14
C VAL A 145 -72.63 4.07 -29.40
N ARG A 146 -72.30 2.86 -28.93
CA ARG A 146 -73.17 1.69 -29.07
C ARG A 146 -74.52 1.88 -28.36
N GLU A 147 -74.52 2.42 -27.16
CA GLU A 147 -75.75 2.73 -26.42
C GLU A 147 -76.59 3.78 -27.14
N ALA A 148 -75.97 4.86 -27.64
CA ALA A 148 -76.64 5.88 -28.42
C ALA A 148 -77.31 5.27 -29.67
N LEU A 149 -76.59 4.42 -30.42
CA LEU A 149 -77.12 3.73 -31.60
C LEU A 149 -78.30 2.80 -31.23
N ALA A 150 -78.21 2.11 -30.09
CA ALA A 150 -79.29 1.24 -29.61
C ALA A 150 -80.53 2.00 -29.17
N ILE A 151 -80.38 3.25 -28.69
CA ILE A 151 -81.49 4.15 -28.38
C ILE A 151 -82.12 4.66 -29.68
N GLU A 152 -81.32 5.12 -30.64
CA GLU A 152 -81.81 5.53 -31.97
C GLU A 152 -82.56 4.40 -32.68
N GLY A 153 -82.01 3.18 -32.67
CA GLY A 153 -82.68 2.01 -33.25
C GLY A 153 -84.02 1.70 -32.59
N ARG A 154 -84.13 1.85 -31.26
CA ARG A 154 -85.41 1.71 -30.54
C ARG A 154 -86.40 2.81 -30.91
N ASN A 155 -85.95 4.06 -30.98
CA ASN A 155 -86.78 5.19 -31.37
C ASN A 155 -87.33 5.00 -32.79
N ALA A 156 -86.48 4.61 -33.74
CA ALA A 156 -86.89 4.31 -35.11
C ALA A 156 -87.91 3.16 -35.19
N ALA A 157 -87.73 2.10 -34.39
CA ALA A 157 -88.70 1.00 -34.31
C ALA A 157 -90.06 1.46 -33.76
N THR A 158 -90.06 2.29 -32.71
CA THR A 158 -91.30 2.86 -32.16
C THR A 158 -92.01 3.78 -33.16
N GLU A 159 -91.26 4.59 -33.91
CA GLU A 159 -91.81 5.47 -34.93
C GLU A 159 -92.43 4.66 -36.09
N CYS A 160 -91.77 3.61 -36.54
CA CYS A 160 -92.31 2.67 -37.52
C CYS A 160 -93.60 1.98 -37.04
N ALA A 161 -93.66 1.57 -35.77
CA ALA A 161 -94.87 0.97 -35.19
C ALA A 161 -96.03 1.98 -35.13
N ASN A 162 -95.75 3.22 -34.72
CA ASN A 162 -96.75 4.30 -34.69
C ASN A 162 -97.28 4.62 -36.10
N LEU A 163 -96.39 4.76 -37.09
CA LEU A 163 -96.76 5.00 -38.48
C LEU A 163 -97.60 3.84 -39.04
N ARG A 164 -97.24 2.57 -38.73
CA ARG A 164 -98.04 1.42 -39.12
C ARG A 164 -99.45 1.46 -38.51
N GLY A 165 -99.57 1.78 -37.22
CA GLY A 165 -100.86 1.94 -36.55
C GLY A 165 -101.71 3.07 -37.16
N GLN A 166 -101.08 4.18 -37.55
CA GLN A 166 -101.77 5.26 -38.28
C GLN A 166 -102.27 4.80 -39.66
N VAL A 167 -101.47 4.03 -40.41
CA VAL A 167 -101.87 3.48 -41.71
C VAL A 167 -103.06 2.52 -41.55
N GLU A 168 -103.04 1.64 -40.54
CA GLU A 168 -104.15 0.71 -40.26
C GLU A 168 -105.44 1.44 -39.86
N ALA A 169 -105.34 2.48 -39.02
CA ALA A 169 -106.46 3.32 -38.63
C ALA A 169 -107.07 4.04 -39.84
N LEU A 170 -106.25 4.67 -40.68
CA LEU A 170 -106.70 5.31 -41.92
C LEU A 170 -107.35 4.30 -42.87
N ALA A 171 -106.79 3.09 -43.01
CA ALA A 171 -107.38 2.04 -43.83
C ALA A 171 -108.76 1.58 -43.31
N SER A 172 -108.99 1.60 -42.00
CA SER A 172 -110.31 1.31 -41.41
C SER A 172 -111.34 2.40 -41.70
N GLN A 173 -110.94 3.68 -41.59
CA GLN A 173 -111.80 4.81 -41.94
C GLN A 173 -112.20 4.78 -43.42
N VAL A 174 -111.27 4.45 -44.32
CA VAL A 174 -111.57 4.31 -45.76
C VAL A 174 -112.60 3.20 -46.01
N ARG A 175 -112.50 2.06 -45.32
CA ARG A 175 -113.49 0.97 -45.41
C ARG A 175 -114.87 1.38 -44.91
N GLU A 176 -114.93 2.11 -43.80
CA GLU A 176 -116.19 2.57 -43.21
C GLU A 176 -116.91 3.57 -44.13
N LEU A 177 -116.16 4.55 -44.66
CA LEU A 177 -116.68 5.50 -45.65
C LEU A 177 -117.18 4.81 -46.92
N ASP A 178 -116.55 3.73 -47.37
CA ASP A 178 -117.03 2.96 -48.52
C ASP A 178 -118.36 2.25 -48.24
N MET A 179 -118.53 1.67 -47.04
CA MET A 179 -119.81 1.06 -46.63
C MET A 179 -120.94 2.10 -46.52
N GLU A 180 -120.67 3.28 -45.95
CA GLU A 180 -121.65 4.37 -45.87
C GLU A 180 -122.09 4.85 -47.26
N LEU A 181 -121.15 4.96 -48.20
CA LEU A 181 -121.44 5.30 -49.59
C LEU A 181 -122.37 4.27 -50.25
N GLN A 182 -122.17 2.98 -49.99
CA GLN A 182 -123.03 1.91 -50.50
C GLN A 182 -124.44 1.95 -49.89
N HIS A 183 -124.55 2.23 -48.58
CA HIS A 183 -125.85 2.40 -47.91
C HIS A 183 -126.63 3.61 -48.42
N ALA A 184 -125.96 4.74 -48.67
CA ALA A 184 -126.59 5.92 -49.24
C ALA A 184 -127.12 5.66 -50.66
N LYS A 185 -126.39 4.88 -51.47
CA LYS A 185 -126.85 4.44 -52.80
C LYS A 185 -128.04 3.47 -52.73
N SER A 186 -128.12 2.63 -51.70
CA SER A 186 -129.23 1.69 -51.47
C SER A 186 -130.53 2.38 -51.01
N ASN A 187 -130.45 3.39 -50.14
CA ASN A 187 -131.62 4.11 -49.63
C ASN A 187 -132.29 5.05 -50.65
N HIS A 188 -131.53 5.57 -51.63
CA HIS A 188 -132.09 6.39 -52.71
C HIS A 188 -132.87 5.56 -53.76
N ALA A 189 -132.71 4.24 -53.78
CA ALA A 189 -133.40 3.34 -54.70
C ALA A 189 -134.80 2.88 -54.21
N SER A 190 -135.13 3.07 -52.92
CA SER A 190 -136.32 2.48 -52.28
C SER A 190 -137.38 3.49 -51.80
N GLN A 191 -137.20 4.80 -52.01
CA GLN A 191 -138.14 5.84 -51.54
C GLN A 191 -138.63 6.79 -52.65
N SER A 192 -138.88 6.26 -53.85
CA SER A 192 -139.49 7.01 -54.96
C SER A 192 -140.64 6.24 -55.61
N SER A 193 -141.69 5.93 -54.85
CA SER A 193 -143.02 5.72 -55.44
C SER A 193 -144.15 5.74 -54.41
N GLY A 194 -144.96 6.79 -54.47
CA GLY A 194 -146.39 6.69 -54.26
C GLY A 194 -146.90 7.01 -52.86
N LEU A 195 -147.49 8.20 -52.70
CA LEU A 195 -148.81 8.31 -52.06
C LEU A 195 -149.38 9.72 -52.30
N ALA A 196 -149.97 9.88 -53.48
CA ALA A 196 -150.88 10.96 -53.83
C ALA A 196 -152.26 10.34 -54.14
N ALA A 197 -152.91 9.75 -53.13
CA ALA A 197 -154.30 9.25 -53.24
C ALA A 197 -154.89 8.87 -51.86
N ALA A 198 -154.81 9.75 -50.88
CA ALA A 198 -155.58 9.69 -49.62
C ALA A 198 -155.35 11.03 -48.93
N GLN A 199 -156.32 11.84 -48.55
CA GLN A 199 -157.73 11.61 -48.35
C GLN A 199 -158.38 12.98 -48.46
N ALA A 200 -159.10 13.21 -49.55
CA ALA A 200 -160.05 14.32 -49.70
C ALA A 200 -161.31 14.12 -48.81
N LEU A 201 -161.23 13.25 -47.79
CA LEU A 201 -162.25 13.01 -46.77
C LEU A 201 -161.77 13.37 -45.36
N ALA A 202 -160.59 13.99 -45.21
CA ALA A 202 -160.06 14.44 -43.91
C ALA A 202 -160.25 15.94 -43.65
N LEU A 203 -161.01 16.65 -44.51
CA LEU A 203 -161.26 18.08 -44.35
C LEU A 203 -162.42 18.41 -43.41
N GLU A 204 -163.29 17.44 -43.08
CA GLU A 204 -164.40 17.65 -42.14
C GLU A 204 -164.06 17.21 -40.69
N GLU A 205 -163.09 16.30 -40.50
CA GLU A 205 -162.44 16.03 -39.20
C GLU A 205 -161.39 17.09 -38.82
N SER A 206 -160.78 17.78 -39.81
CA SER A 206 -159.74 18.79 -39.59
C SER A 206 -160.20 19.99 -38.75
N ALA A 207 -161.50 20.29 -38.72
CA ALA A 207 -162.06 21.40 -37.94
C ALA A 207 -162.27 21.05 -36.45
N ARG A 208 -162.48 19.77 -36.11
CA ARG A 208 -162.46 19.30 -34.70
C ARG A 208 -161.04 18.97 -34.25
N GLU A 209 -160.21 18.42 -35.12
CA GLU A 209 -158.79 18.18 -34.84
C GLU A 209 -158.00 19.46 -34.63
N TRP A 210 -158.29 20.58 -35.31
CA TRP A 210 -157.56 21.83 -35.10
C TRP A 210 -157.67 22.33 -33.65
N LYS A 211 -158.86 22.24 -33.04
CA LYS A 211 -159.07 22.65 -31.64
C LYS A 211 -158.37 21.73 -30.63
N ALA A 212 -158.23 20.44 -30.95
CA ALA A 212 -157.46 19.48 -30.15
C ALA A 212 -155.94 19.59 -30.39
N LYS A 213 -155.52 19.88 -31.63
CA LYS A 213 -154.12 20.11 -32.03
C LYS A 213 -153.59 21.42 -31.48
N GLU A 214 -154.41 22.46 -31.33
CA GLU A 214 -154.01 23.73 -30.70
C GLU A 214 -153.77 23.55 -29.18
N ALA A 215 -154.58 22.72 -28.51
CA ALA A 215 -154.32 22.31 -27.12
C ALA A 215 -153.08 21.41 -27.00
N ALA A 216 -152.90 20.45 -27.91
CA ALA A 216 -151.73 19.56 -27.94
C ALA A 216 -150.43 20.31 -28.33
N TRP A 217 -150.49 21.32 -29.19
CA TRP A 217 -149.36 22.18 -29.52
C TRP A 217 -148.97 23.08 -28.36
N ASN A 218 -149.92 23.58 -27.57
CA ASN A 218 -149.57 24.32 -26.36
C ASN A 218 -148.90 23.42 -25.30
N VAL A 219 -149.33 22.16 -25.17
CA VAL A 219 -148.65 21.17 -24.32
C VAL A 219 -147.27 20.80 -24.89
N ALA A 220 -147.17 20.47 -26.18
CA ALA A 220 -145.90 20.14 -26.83
C ALA A 220 -144.92 21.32 -26.84
N LYS A 221 -145.41 22.56 -26.94
CA LYS A 221 -144.61 23.77 -26.80
C LYS A 221 -144.08 23.92 -25.38
N LEU A 222 -144.90 23.68 -24.36
CA LEU A 222 -144.47 23.68 -22.96
C LEU A 222 -143.49 22.54 -22.64
N GLU A 223 -143.68 21.35 -23.23
CA GLU A 223 -142.76 20.21 -23.09
C GLU A 223 -141.44 20.44 -23.83
N MET A 224 -141.47 21.00 -25.04
CA MET A 224 -140.26 21.38 -25.77
C MET A 224 -139.52 22.53 -25.09
N GLN A 225 -140.25 23.50 -24.50
CA GLN A 225 -139.67 24.54 -23.68
C GLN A 225 -139.03 23.94 -22.42
N ALA A 226 -139.70 23.01 -21.73
CA ALA A 226 -139.17 22.32 -20.56
C ALA A 226 -137.96 21.43 -20.90
N ALA A 227 -137.95 20.77 -22.07
CA ALA A 227 -136.84 19.97 -22.56
C ALA A 227 -135.65 20.86 -22.95
N HIS A 228 -135.89 22.00 -23.57
CA HIS A 228 -134.88 23.02 -23.86
C HIS A 228 -134.28 23.57 -22.55
N ASP A 229 -135.12 23.94 -21.58
CA ASP A 229 -134.66 24.46 -20.28
C ASP A 229 -133.96 23.40 -19.43
N LYS A 230 -134.27 22.11 -19.64
CA LYS A 230 -133.51 21.00 -19.05
C LYS A 230 -132.17 20.81 -19.76
N PHE A 231 -132.13 20.83 -21.09
CA PHE A 231 -130.89 20.69 -21.86
C PHE A 231 -129.92 21.84 -21.57
N VAL A 232 -130.41 23.08 -21.49
CA VAL A 232 -129.61 24.26 -21.11
C VAL A 232 -129.05 24.08 -19.70
N ARG A 233 -129.84 23.61 -18.74
CA ARG A 233 -129.33 23.31 -17.38
C ARG A 233 -128.27 22.20 -17.38
N ASP A 234 -128.48 21.13 -18.14
CA ASP A 234 -127.53 20.02 -18.24
C ASP A 234 -126.21 20.45 -18.92
N GLU A 235 -126.27 21.32 -19.94
CA GLU A 235 -125.10 21.93 -20.58
C GLU A 235 -124.36 22.87 -19.62
N GLU A 236 -125.08 23.71 -18.87
CA GLU A 236 -124.48 24.61 -17.89
C GLU A 236 -123.82 23.82 -16.73
N GLU A 237 -124.44 22.73 -16.26
CA GLU A 237 -123.83 21.82 -15.29
C GLU A 237 -122.56 21.13 -15.83
N LYS A 238 -122.57 20.70 -17.09
CA LYS A 238 -121.37 20.12 -17.74
C LYS A 238 -120.26 21.16 -17.88
N LYS A 239 -120.57 22.39 -18.28
CA LYS A 239 -119.59 23.50 -18.34
C LYS A 239 -118.99 23.78 -16.97
N VAL A 240 -119.81 23.79 -15.90
CA VAL A 240 -119.32 23.96 -14.53
C VAL A 240 -118.40 22.79 -14.14
N LYS A 241 -118.76 21.54 -14.43
CA LYS A 241 -117.92 20.36 -14.14
C LYS A 241 -116.60 20.39 -14.91
N VAL A 242 -116.61 20.75 -16.20
CA VAL A 242 -115.40 20.91 -17.03
C VAL A 242 -114.53 22.06 -16.51
N LYS A 243 -115.13 23.20 -16.14
CA LYS A 243 -114.40 24.33 -15.55
C LYS A 243 -113.72 23.94 -14.24
N THR A 244 -114.42 23.22 -13.35
CA THR A 244 -113.85 22.72 -12.10
C THR A 244 -112.73 21.69 -12.36
N TYR A 245 -112.90 20.80 -13.34
CA TYR A 245 -111.86 19.83 -13.71
C TYR A 245 -110.60 20.50 -14.27
N ILE A 246 -110.75 21.51 -15.14
CA ILE A 246 -109.63 22.31 -15.66
C ILE A 246 -108.95 23.10 -14.54
N GLN A 247 -109.71 23.68 -13.61
CA GLN A 247 -109.15 24.37 -12.45
C GLN A 247 -108.35 23.42 -11.55
N ASN A 248 -108.85 22.21 -11.31
CA ASN A 248 -108.13 21.19 -10.53
C ASN A 248 -106.85 20.73 -11.24
N LEU A 249 -106.90 20.43 -12.55
CA LEU A 249 -105.71 20.10 -13.34
C LEU A 249 -104.67 21.23 -13.35
N THR A 250 -105.12 22.49 -13.38
CA THR A 250 -104.24 23.66 -13.34
C THR A 250 -103.58 23.80 -11.97
N ALA A 251 -104.33 23.55 -10.89
CA ALA A 251 -103.80 23.54 -9.53
C ALA A 251 -102.80 22.38 -9.31
N ASP A 252 -103.11 21.18 -9.81
CA ASP A 252 -102.22 20.01 -9.72
C ASP A 252 -100.94 20.22 -10.52
N LYS A 253 -101.02 20.83 -11.72
CA LYS A 253 -99.85 21.22 -12.52
C LYS A 253 -98.97 22.23 -11.78
N GLN A 254 -99.58 23.25 -11.17
CA GLN A 254 -98.84 24.27 -10.43
C GLN A 254 -98.13 23.67 -9.21
N LYS A 255 -98.82 22.80 -8.47
CA LYS A 255 -98.24 22.07 -7.34
C LYS A 255 -97.10 21.15 -7.76
N ALA A 256 -97.24 20.43 -8.86
CA ALA A 256 -96.17 19.57 -9.39
C ALA A 256 -94.93 20.37 -9.80
N LEU A 257 -95.10 21.56 -10.37
CA LEU A 257 -93.99 22.46 -10.70
C LEU A 257 -93.27 22.97 -9.44
N GLU A 258 -94.03 23.32 -8.39
CA GLU A 258 -93.48 23.76 -7.11
C GLU A 258 -92.73 22.64 -6.39
N ASP A 259 -93.25 21.41 -6.43
CA ASP A 259 -92.58 20.23 -5.83
C ASP A 259 -91.28 19.88 -6.58
N VAL A 260 -91.25 20.00 -7.91
CA VAL A 260 -90.03 19.81 -8.72
C VAL A 260 -89.00 20.90 -8.43
N ASP A 261 -89.41 22.17 -8.39
CA ASP A 261 -88.51 23.30 -8.08
C ASP A 261 -87.91 23.16 -6.67
N LYS A 262 -88.71 22.70 -5.69
CA LYS A 262 -88.23 22.39 -4.35
C LYS A 262 -87.21 21.25 -4.34
N GLN A 263 -87.46 20.15 -5.05
CA GLN A 263 -86.52 19.04 -5.14
C GLN A 263 -85.19 19.44 -5.81
N VAL A 264 -85.24 20.27 -6.86
CA VAL A 264 -84.04 20.78 -7.52
C VAL A 264 -83.21 21.62 -6.56
N LYS A 265 -83.84 22.57 -5.84
CA LYS A 265 -83.16 23.40 -4.84
C LYS A 265 -82.54 22.59 -3.70
N GLU A 266 -83.26 21.59 -3.19
CA GLU A 266 -82.73 20.70 -2.14
C GLU A 266 -81.53 19.87 -2.64
N ARG A 267 -81.61 19.37 -3.88
CA ARG A 267 -80.51 18.61 -4.50
C ARG A 267 -79.29 19.48 -4.77
N ASP A 268 -79.49 20.72 -5.22
CA ASP A 268 -78.39 21.64 -5.52
C ASP A 268 -77.71 22.11 -4.22
N LEU A 269 -78.47 22.39 -3.15
CA LEU A 269 -77.92 22.62 -1.81
C LEU A 269 -77.12 21.43 -1.27
N ALA A 270 -77.59 20.20 -1.52
CA ALA A 270 -76.87 18.99 -1.13
C ALA A 270 -75.56 18.80 -1.93
N HIS A 271 -75.56 19.13 -3.23
CA HIS A 271 -74.35 19.11 -4.07
C HIS A 271 -73.34 20.18 -3.66
N GLU A 272 -73.79 21.40 -3.39
CA GLU A 272 -72.96 22.50 -2.88
C GLU A 272 -72.27 22.09 -1.57
N LYS A 273 -73.04 21.51 -0.63
CA LYS A 273 -72.49 21.00 0.64
C LYS A 273 -71.46 19.89 0.43
N ARG A 274 -71.71 18.95 -0.49
CA ARG A 274 -70.74 17.90 -0.84
C ARG A 274 -69.47 18.47 -1.45
N LEU A 275 -69.56 19.48 -2.31
CA LEU A 275 -68.40 20.15 -2.90
C LEU A 275 -67.54 20.84 -1.83
N VAL A 276 -68.18 21.54 -0.88
CA VAL A 276 -67.48 22.14 0.25
C VAL A 276 -66.80 21.09 1.12
N ASP A 277 -67.48 19.99 1.45
CA ASP A 277 -66.90 18.89 2.23
C ASP A 277 -65.73 18.20 1.49
N ILE A 278 -65.85 18.00 0.18
CA ILE A 278 -64.76 17.44 -0.65
C ILE A 278 -63.57 18.39 -0.66
N LYS A 279 -63.79 19.70 -0.84
CA LYS A 279 -62.73 20.70 -0.84
C LYS A 279 -62.03 20.75 0.52
N ALA A 280 -62.79 20.71 1.62
CA ALA A 280 -62.25 20.68 2.97
C ALA A 280 -61.40 19.42 3.24
N LYS A 281 -61.90 18.23 2.85
CA LYS A 281 -61.15 16.96 2.97
C LYS A 281 -59.87 16.96 2.14
N THR A 282 -59.92 17.51 0.93
CA THR A 282 -58.75 17.63 0.05
C THR A 282 -57.70 18.57 0.63
N MET A 283 -58.10 19.74 1.14
CA MET A 283 -57.19 20.68 1.82
C MET A 283 -56.57 20.07 3.08
N ALA A 284 -57.36 19.33 3.88
CA ALA A 284 -56.85 18.63 5.06
C ALA A 284 -55.80 17.57 4.69
N LYS A 285 -56.02 16.81 3.61
CA LYS A 285 -55.01 15.86 3.10
C LYS A 285 -53.74 16.55 2.63
N PHE A 286 -53.84 17.70 1.95
CA PHE A 286 -52.65 18.46 1.56
C PHE A 286 -51.84 18.93 2.77
N ALA A 287 -52.50 19.44 3.81
CA ALA A 287 -51.84 19.84 5.04
C ALA A 287 -51.17 18.66 5.77
N GLU A 288 -51.81 17.47 5.74
CA GLU A 288 -51.23 16.24 6.28
C GLU A 288 -49.99 15.80 5.48
N HIS A 289 -50.05 15.80 4.15
CA HIS A 289 -48.90 15.50 3.30
C HIS A 289 -47.74 16.49 3.51
N GLU A 290 -48.04 17.79 3.64
CA GLU A 290 -47.03 18.81 3.92
C GLU A 290 -46.36 18.60 5.28
N ALA A 291 -47.13 18.23 6.31
CA ALA A 291 -46.60 17.89 7.63
C ALA A 291 -45.69 16.64 7.59
N VAL A 292 -46.07 15.61 6.83
CA VAL A 292 -45.25 14.39 6.65
C VAL A 292 -43.95 14.71 5.92
N ILE A 293 -44.00 15.53 4.86
CA ILE A 293 -42.80 15.96 4.11
C ILE A 293 -41.87 16.76 5.02
N LYS A 294 -42.42 17.70 5.79
CA LYS A 294 -41.64 18.54 6.71
C LYS A 294 -40.95 17.69 7.78
N LYS A 295 -41.68 16.75 8.39
CA LYS A 295 -41.12 15.80 9.36
C LYS A 295 -40.01 14.94 8.74
N GLY A 296 -40.25 14.41 7.54
CA GLY A 296 -39.22 13.64 6.82
C GLY A 296 -37.97 14.46 6.51
N HIS A 297 -38.11 15.76 6.22
CA HIS A 297 -36.99 16.66 6.03
C HIS A 297 -36.20 16.92 7.32
N GLU A 298 -36.91 17.16 8.43
CA GLU A 298 -36.31 17.33 9.76
C GLU A 298 -35.55 16.08 10.21
N ASP A 299 -36.11 14.88 9.99
CA ASP A 299 -35.47 13.60 10.31
C ASP A 299 -34.21 13.36 9.45
N LEU A 300 -34.26 13.69 8.15
CA LEU A 300 -33.10 13.59 7.25
C LEU A 300 -31.98 14.56 7.65
N GLU A 301 -32.32 15.78 8.03
CA GLU A 301 -31.34 16.78 8.46
C GLU A 301 -30.70 16.40 9.81
N ALA A 302 -31.49 15.85 10.74
CA ALA A 302 -30.98 15.30 12.00
C ALA A 302 -29.99 14.14 11.75
N LEU A 303 -30.33 13.21 10.85
CA LEU A 303 -29.46 12.10 10.49
C LEU A 303 -28.16 12.56 9.83
N ARG A 304 -28.23 13.55 8.92
CA ARG A 304 -27.06 14.19 8.31
C ARG A 304 -26.16 14.83 9.35
N SER A 305 -26.73 15.60 10.28
CA SER A 305 -25.99 16.24 11.37
C SER A 305 -25.28 15.23 12.26
N GLN A 306 -25.95 14.10 12.57
CA GLN A 306 -25.36 13.02 13.37
C GLN A 306 -24.21 12.33 12.62
N MET A 307 -24.37 12.05 11.32
CA MET A 307 -23.32 11.46 10.49
C MET A 307 -22.09 12.36 10.40
N VAL A 308 -22.27 13.68 10.21
CA VAL A 308 -21.16 14.64 10.17
C VAL A 308 -20.41 14.68 11.50
N LYS A 309 -21.12 14.68 12.64
CA LYS A 309 -20.49 14.64 13.98
C LYS A 309 -19.70 13.34 14.20
N ALA A 310 -20.24 12.20 13.78
CA ALA A 310 -19.56 10.91 13.88
C ALA A 310 -18.28 10.89 13.03
N GLN A 311 -18.36 11.34 11.78
CA GLN A 311 -17.20 11.44 10.89
C GLN A 311 -16.14 12.41 11.43
N GLN A 312 -16.53 13.56 12.00
CA GLN A 312 -15.58 14.49 12.61
C GLN A 312 -14.89 13.90 13.86
N ALA A 313 -15.61 13.13 14.68
CA ALA A 313 -15.03 12.46 15.84
C ALA A 313 -14.03 11.38 15.40
N GLU A 314 -14.34 10.62 14.36
CA GLU A 314 -13.46 9.60 13.79
C GLU A 314 -12.19 10.21 13.18
N ILE A 315 -12.32 11.28 12.40
CA ILE A 315 -11.18 12.02 11.84
C ILE A 315 -10.24 12.51 12.96
N LYS A 316 -10.80 13.10 14.03
CA LYS A 316 -9.99 13.56 15.17
C LYS A 316 -9.27 12.40 15.87
N SER A 317 -9.94 11.26 16.04
CA SER A 317 -9.34 10.04 16.61
C SER A 317 -8.19 9.50 15.76
N LEU A 318 -8.37 9.43 14.43
CA LEU A 318 -7.33 8.99 13.51
C LEU A 318 -6.14 9.96 13.46
N GLN A 319 -6.39 11.27 13.51
CA GLN A 319 -5.33 12.27 13.59
C GLN A 319 -4.51 12.16 14.89
N ALA A 320 -5.17 11.89 16.02
CA ALA A 320 -4.48 11.67 17.29
C ALA A 320 -3.58 10.42 17.24
N LYS A 321 -4.11 9.29 16.73
CA LYS A 321 -3.33 8.05 16.54
C LYS A 321 -2.15 8.23 15.58
N LYS A 322 -2.36 8.99 14.50
CA LYS A 322 -1.29 9.30 13.55
C LYS A 322 -0.16 10.07 14.22
N LYS A 323 -0.50 11.09 15.02
CA LYS A 323 0.48 11.89 15.76
C LYS A 323 1.25 11.05 16.79
N GLU A 324 0.56 10.17 17.51
CA GLU A 324 1.18 9.25 18.48
C GLU A 324 2.19 8.31 17.79
N ALA A 325 1.82 7.73 16.64
CA ALA A 325 2.74 6.91 15.85
C ALA A 325 3.94 7.71 15.28
N GLU A 326 3.71 8.95 14.84
CA GLU A 326 4.80 9.85 14.41
C GLU A 326 5.76 10.17 15.56
N ASP A 327 5.25 10.46 16.77
CA ASP A 327 6.07 10.73 17.96
C ASP A 327 6.88 9.48 18.39
N GLU A 328 6.28 8.28 18.35
CA GLU A 328 6.98 7.02 18.64
C GLU A 328 8.11 6.75 17.62
N THR A 329 7.85 6.91 16.32
CA THR A 329 8.87 6.70 15.29
C THR A 329 10.02 7.70 15.42
N MET A 330 9.73 8.96 15.76
CA MET A 330 10.73 9.99 16.01
C MET A 330 11.60 9.66 17.23
N GLU A 331 11.03 9.15 18.32
CA GLU A 331 11.80 8.71 19.48
C GLU A 331 12.68 7.49 19.16
N VAL A 332 12.20 6.53 18.36
CA VAL A 332 13.02 5.40 17.89
C VAL A 332 14.20 5.87 17.02
N LEU A 333 13.96 6.79 16.08
CA LEU A 333 15.00 7.35 15.22
C LEU A 333 16.04 8.13 16.05
N LYS A 334 15.60 8.91 17.03
CA LYS A 334 16.49 9.64 17.94
C LYS A 334 17.36 8.69 18.77
N LYS A 335 16.79 7.59 19.28
CA LYS A 335 17.56 6.53 19.97
C LYS A 335 18.58 5.88 19.05
N LYS A 336 18.20 5.51 17.82
CA LYS A 336 19.14 4.97 16.81
C LYS A 336 20.26 5.95 16.48
N ARG A 337 19.95 7.24 16.33
CA ARG A 337 20.95 8.29 16.08
C ARG A 337 21.94 8.43 17.25
N LEU A 338 21.45 8.39 18.49
CA LEU A 338 22.31 8.45 19.67
C LEU A 338 23.20 7.20 19.81
N ALA A 339 22.67 6.01 19.52
CA ALA A 339 23.43 4.77 19.51
C ALA A 339 24.54 4.79 18.45
N ALA A 340 24.24 5.21 17.22
CA ALA A 340 25.23 5.37 16.15
C ALA A 340 26.31 6.41 16.52
N LYS A 341 25.92 7.50 17.21
CA LYS A 341 26.88 8.50 17.72
C LYS A 341 27.79 7.91 18.80
N ALA A 342 27.27 7.07 19.68
CA ALA A 342 28.07 6.40 20.71
C ALA A 342 29.05 5.38 20.09
N GLU A 343 28.60 4.61 19.09
CA GLU A 343 29.42 3.63 18.38
C GLU A 343 30.55 4.29 17.58
N THR A 344 30.25 5.38 16.86
CA THR A 344 31.28 6.16 16.15
C THR A 344 32.31 6.77 17.10
N GLN A 345 31.90 7.27 18.27
CA GLN A 345 32.85 7.74 19.29
C GLN A 345 33.72 6.61 19.84
N LYS A 346 33.16 5.42 20.06
CA LYS A 346 33.92 4.25 20.49
C LYS A 346 34.97 3.86 19.46
N LEU A 347 34.60 3.78 18.18
CA LEU A 347 35.54 3.48 17.09
C LEU A 347 36.65 4.53 16.96
N ALA A 348 36.34 5.80 17.17
CA ALA A 348 37.35 6.87 17.19
C ALA A 348 38.36 6.67 18.33
N ASN A 349 37.89 6.35 19.54
CA ASN A 349 38.75 6.06 20.69
C ASN A 349 39.60 4.79 20.47
N ASP A 350 39.03 3.74 19.89
CA ASP A 350 39.75 2.51 19.56
C ASP A 350 40.84 2.77 18.52
N LEU A 351 40.56 3.59 17.50
CA LEU A 351 41.54 4.02 16.49
C LEU A 351 42.69 4.83 17.12
N GLU A 352 42.39 5.77 18.02
CA GLU A 352 43.41 6.51 18.77
C GLU A 352 44.27 5.56 19.61
N GLY A 353 43.65 4.55 20.25
CA GLY A 353 44.36 3.52 21.00
C GLY A 353 45.30 2.67 20.13
N VAL A 354 44.88 2.31 18.92
CA VAL A 354 45.73 1.61 17.94
C VAL A 354 46.90 2.50 17.50
N GLN A 355 46.65 3.77 17.19
CA GLN A 355 47.70 4.72 16.79
C GLN A 355 48.75 4.91 17.89
N LYS A 356 48.35 5.03 19.16
CA LYS A 356 49.29 5.11 20.30
C LYS A 356 50.16 3.87 20.42
N ARG A 357 49.57 2.67 20.28
CA ARG A 357 50.35 1.41 20.31
C ARG A 357 51.31 1.30 19.14
N ALA A 358 50.89 1.70 17.94
CA ALA A 358 51.74 1.72 16.76
C ALA A 358 52.94 2.68 16.94
N ALA A 359 52.69 3.91 17.42
CA ALA A 359 53.76 4.87 17.72
C ALA A 359 54.75 4.33 18.75
N MET A 360 54.26 3.69 19.81
CA MET A 360 55.13 3.09 20.84
C MET A 360 55.99 1.94 20.26
N LEU A 361 55.44 1.13 19.35
CA LEU A 361 56.21 0.09 18.65
C LEU A 361 57.30 0.71 17.77
N VAL A 362 57.02 1.84 17.11
CA VAL A 362 57.99 2.60 16.32
C VAL A 362 59.15 3.07 17.16
N ASP A 363 58.87 3.70 18.29
CA ASP A 363 59.91 4.20 19.17
C ASP A 363 60.77 3.05 19.73
N VAL A 364 60.13 1.98 20.24
CA VAL A 364 60.86 0.84 20.82
C VAL A 364 61.72 0.13 19.77
N THR A 365 61.16 -0.12 18.59
CA THR A 365 61.87 -0.87 17.54
C THR A 365 62.95 -0.01 16.88
N GLY A 366 62.66 1.25 16.56
CA GLY A 366 63.66 2.19 16.02
C GLY A 366 64.83 2.42 16.98
N ASN A 367 64.57 2.55 18.29
CA ASN A 367 65.64 2.64 19.30
C ASN A 367 66.49 1.36 19.34
N LYS A 368 65.87 0.18 19.21
CA LYS A 368 66.60 -1.10 19.18
C LYS A 368 67.43 -1.26 17.92
N CYS A 369 66.89 -0.91 16.75
CA CYS A 369 67.63 -0.91 15.49
C CYS A 369 68.82 0.07 15.53
N THR A 370 68.62 1.27 16.06
CA THR A 370 69.70 2.26 16.25
C THR A 370 70.78 1.71 17.17
N HIS A 371 70.40 1.05 18.27
CA HIS A 371 71.35 0.44 19.19
C HIS A 371 72.12 -0.72 18.54
N GLN A 372 71.44 -1.58 17.79
CA GLN A 372 72.06 -2.71 17.08
C GLN A 372 73.00 -2.22 15.98
N SER A 373 72.61 -1.19 15.22
CA SER A 373 73.46 -0.62 14.17
C SER A 373 74.76 -0.07 14.77
N LYS A 374 74.71 0.65 15.90
CA LYS A 374 75.92 1.09 16.63
C LYS A 374 76.81 -0.08 17.10
N GLN A 375 76.22 -1.18 17.56
CA GLN A 375 77.00 -2.37 17.92
C GLN A 375 77.66 -3.02 16.70
N LEU A 376 76.98 -3.01 15.56
CA LEU A 376 77.52 -3.52 14.29
C LEU A 376 78.62 -2.62 13.75
N GLU A 377 78.53 -1.30 13.91
CA GLU A 377 79.63 -0.36 13.58
C GLU A 377 80.90 -0.68 14.38
N VAL A 378 80.78 -0.93 15.69
CA VAL A 378 81.93 -1.33 16.52
C VAL A 378 82.48 -2.70 16.07
N LEU A 379 81.61 -3.65 15.73
CA LEU A 379 82.04 -4.95 15.20
C LEU A 379 82.74 -4.81 13.85
N GLN A 380 82.21 -3.95 12.98
CA GLN A 380 82.79 -3.61 11.69
C GLN A 380 84.19 -3.03 11.84
N GLU A 381 84.40 -2.09 12.76
CA GLU A 381 85.74 -1.55 13.06
C GLU A 381 86.72 -2.67 13.48
N ARG A 382 86.26 -3.63 14.30
CA ARG A 382 87.08 -4.79 14.71
C ARG A 382 87.38 -5.75 13.57
N VAL A 383 86.41 -5.98 12.70
CA VAL A 383 86.60 -6.80 11.49
C VAL A 383 87.58 -6.13 10.54
N LEU A 384 87.49 -4.81 10.33
CA LEU A 384 88.44 -4.03 9.54
C LEU A 384 89.86 -4.08 10.14
N GLU A 385 89.98 -3.95 11.47
CA GLU A 385 91.26 -4.14 12.18
C GLU A 385 91.83 -5.54 11.94
N ALA A 386 90.99 -6.59 12.00
CA ALA A 386 91.40 -7.96 11.74
C ALA A 386 91.83 -8.18 10.28
N ILE A 387 91.10 -7.62 9.30
CA ILE A 387 91.48 -7.62 7.88
C ILE A 387 92.85 -6.99 7.70
N HIS A 388 93.10 -5.83 8.34
CA HIS A 388 94.39 -5.15 8.26
C HIS A 388 95.54 -6.00 8.85
N VAL A 389 95.32 -6.61 10.02
CA VAL A 389 96.31 -7.48 10.67
C VAL A 389 96.62 -8.71 9.82
N VAL A 390 95.60 -9.39 9.28
CA VAL A 390 95.77 -10.59 8.44
C VAL A 390 96.45 -10.23 7.12
N SER A 391 96.02 -9.15 6.46
CA SER A 391 96.65 -8.66 5.22
C SER A 391 98.14 -8.36 5.42
N HIS A 392 98.50 -7.69 6.51
CA HIS A 392 99.90 -7.39 6.81
C HIS A 392 100.73 -8.64 7.14
N HIS A 393 100.17 -9.61 7.88
CA HIS A 393 100.90 -10.84 8.24
C HIS A 393 101.08 -11.76 7.03
N LYS A 394 100.01 -11.98 6.25
CA LYS A 394 100.02 -12.89 5.10
C LYS A 394 100.53 -12.24 3.82
N LYS A 395 100.78 -10.93 3.81
CA LYS A 395 101.14 -10.13 2.61
C LYS A 395 100.18 -10.38 1.45
N CYS A 396 98.89 -10.56 1.76
CA CYS A 396 97.84 -10.76 0.78
C CYS A 396 96.98 -9.51 0.64
N ASP A 397 96.50 -9.26 -0.57
CA ASP A 397 95.56 -8.18 -0.84
C ASP A 397 94.15 -8.59 -0.38
N LEU A 398 93.63 -7.90 0.63
CA LEU A 398 92.29 -8.10 1.16
C LEU A 398 91.36 -6.91 0.88
N THR A 399 91.66 -6.08 -0.13
CA THR A 399 90.87 -4.89 -0.48
C THR A 399 89.40 -5.24 -0.75
N THR A 400 89.13 -6.33 -1.46
CA THR A 400 87.74 -6.78 -1.71
C THR A 400 86.98 -7.12 -0.44
N LEU A 401 87.66 -7.69 0.56
CA LEU A 401 87.05 -8.05 1.84
C LEU A 401 86.84 -6.82 2.72
N ASN A 402 87.76 -5.85 2.63
CA ASN A 402 87.67 -4.54 3.25
C ASN A 402 86.49 -3.73 2.70
N ASP A 403 86.27 -3.74 1.39
CA ASP A 403 85.15 -3.06 0.74
C ASP A 403 83.81 -3.73 1.07
N LEU A 404 83.76 -5.06 1.18
CA LEU A 404 82.58 -5.80 1.64
C LEU A 404 82.26 -5.55 3.12
N ALA A 405 83.29 -5.30 3.95
CA ALA A 405 83.11 -4.93 5.35
C ALA A 405 82.63 -3.48 5.50
N GLN A 406 82.92 -2.60 4.53
CA GLN A 406 82.42 -1.22 4.49
C GLN A 406 81.02 -1.16 3.89
N ILE A 407 80.03 -1.45 4.73
CA ILE A 407 78.62 -1.37 4.33
C ILE A 407 78.23 0.12 4.26
N VAL A 408 78.32 0.68 3.06
CA VAL A 408 77.84 2.04 2.78
C VAL A 408 76.32 2.04 2.90
N THR A 409 75.81 2.89 3.78
CA THR A 409 74.39 3.24 3.93
C THR A 409 73.84 3.80 2.62
N SER A 410 73.43 2.94 1.69
CA SER A 410 72.70 3.39 0.50
C SER A 410 71.25 3.63 0.92
N PRO A 411 70.72 4.87 0.80
CA PRO A 411 69.31 5.12 1.09
C PRO A 411 68.48 4.32 0.08
N ARG A 412 67.81 3.25 0.54
CA ARG A 412 66.82 2.56 -0.28
C ARG A 412 65.67 3.55 -0.51
N MET A 413 65.28 3.73 -1.77
CA MET A 413 64.24 4.66 -2.21
C MET A 413 62.98 4.50 -1.34
N SER A 414 62.69 5.51 -0.51
CA SER A 414 61.55 5.50 0.40
C SER A 414 60.27 5.24 -0.37
N ALA A 415 59.55 4.18 0.02
CA ALA A 415 58.22 3.89 -0.51
C ALA A 415 57.21 4.91 0.06
N GLY A 416 57.26 6.12 -0.49
CA GLY A 416 56.31 7.19 -0.24
C GLY A 416 55.04 6.99 -1.06
N ASN A 417 53.91 6.97 -0.36
CA ASN A 417 52.59 7.48 -0.76
C ASN A 417 51.45 6.47 -0.57
N LEU A 418 51.06 6.29 0.69
CA LEU A 418 49.65 6.05 1.02
C LEU A 418 49.16 7.23 1.87
N PRO A 419 48.01 7.84 1.53
CA PRO A 419 47.46 8.96 2.28
C PRO A 419 46.94 8.45 3.63
N GLY A 420 47.68 8.75 4.69
CA GLY A 420 47.33 8.47 6.08
C GLY A 420 48.41 9.04 7.00
N PRO A 421 48.15 9.23 8.30
CA PRO A 421 49.18 9.63 9.25
C PRO A 421 50.35 8.64 9.12
N ALA A 422 51.51 9.12 8.70
CA ALA A 422 52.68 8.29 8.56
C ALA A 422 53.11 7.83 9.96
N LEU A 423 52.62 6.66 10.39
CA LEU A 423 52.91 6.07 11.69
C LEU A 423 54.38 5.60 11.80
N GLY A 424 55.29 6.03 10.93
CA GLY A 424 56.71 5.67 10.97
C GLY A 424 57.01 4.18 10.72
N LEU A 425 56.00 3.32 10.52
CA LEU A 425 56.18 1.87 10.35
C LEU A 425 57.07 1.52 9.14
N ASN A 426 56.98 2.27 8.04
CA ASN A 426 57.85 2.08 6.88
C ASN A 426 59.32 2.36 7.22
N LYS A 427 59.59 3.34 8.10
CA LYS A 427 60.94 3.66 8.56
C LYS A 427 61.50 2.54 9.44
N ILE A 428 60.68 1.94 10.31
CA ILE A 428 61.14 0.78 11.11
C ILE A 428 61.49 -0.38 10.18
N ASP A 429 60.66 -0.67 9.19
CA ASP A 429 60.89 -1.80 8.27
C ASP A 429 62.21 -1.62 7.50
N GLU A 430 62.50 -0.38 7.09
CA GLU A 430 63.79 0.03 6.53
C GLU A 430 64.95 -0.12 7.55
N ASP A 431 64.80 0.38 8.78
CA ASP A 431 65.82 0.30 9.84
C ASP A 431 66.12 -1.16 10.25
N VAL A 432 65.10 -2.02 10.32
CA VAL A 432 65.23 -3.45 10.61
C VAL A 432 65.96 -4.15 9.47
N SER A 433 65.54 -3.91 8.22
CA SER A 433 66.19 -4.47 7.03
C SER A 433 67.66 -4.07 6.96
N HIS A 434 67.98 -2.81 7.27
CA HIS A 434 69.34 -2.32 7.31
C HIS A 434 70.21 -3.04 8.35
N VAL A 435 69.71 -3.25 9.56
CA VAL A 435 70.43 -4.03 10.59
C VAL A 435 70.67 -5.47 10.13
N PHE A 436 69.69 -6.11 9.47
CA PHE A 436 69.86 -7.46 8.92
C PHE A 436 70.90 -7.52 7.80
N ASP A 437 70.87 -6.57 6.87
CA ASP A 437 71.85 -6.46 5.79
C ASP A 437 73.27 -6.23 6.37
N GLN A 438 73.38 -5.38 7.41
CA GLN A 438 74.63 -5.15 8.14
C GLN A 438 75.19 -6.42 8.79
N MET A 439 74.35 -7.15 9.51
CA MET A 439 74.75 -8.42 10.14
C MET A 439 75.18 -9.46 9.10
N ALA A 440 74.45 -9.60 8.00
CA ALA A 440 74.72 -10.62 6.99
C ALA A 440 76.09 -10.38 6.31
N ALA A 441 76.38 -9.14 5.94
CA ALA A 441 77.66 -8.79 5.32
C ALA A 441 78.85 -8.95 6.29
N LEU A 442 78.72 -8.51 7.56
CA LEU A 442 79.76 -8.74 8.56
C LEU A 442 79.97 -10.23 8.86
N THR A 443 78.91 -11.03 8.87
CA THR A 443 79.00 -12.49 9.04
C THR A 443 79.80 -13.12 7.89
N ASN A 444 79.43 -12.82 6.64
CA ASN A 444 80.12 -13.33 5.46
C ASN A 444 81.60 -12.94 5.42
N VAL A 445 81.92 -11.69 5.81
CA VAL A 445 83.31 -11.21 5.88
C VAL A 445 84.07 -11.95 6.98
N THR A 446 83.46 -12.13 8.15
CA THR A 446 84.10 -12.80 9.28
C THR A 446 84.34 -14.28 8.99
N GLU A 447 83.40 -14.99 8.36
CA GLU A 447 83.56 -16.39 7.93
C GLU A 447 84.76 -16.54 6.99
N ARG A 448 84.85 -15.70 5.95
CA ARG A 448 86.00 -15.71 5.03
C ARG A 448 87.33 -15.38 5.71
N LEU A 449 87.31 -14.48 6.70
CA LEU A 449 88.49 -14.15 7.48
C LEU A 449 88.93 -15.34 8.35
N VAL A 450 87.98 -16.07 8.93
CA VAL A 450 88.23 -17.29 9.70
C VAL A 450 88.80 -18.39 8.80
N ASP A 451 88.22 -18.64 7.63
CA ASP A 451 88.73 -19.61 6.65
C ASP A 451 90.18 -19.31 6.26
N LEU A 452 90.47 -18.04 5.94
CA LEU A 452 91.83 -17.57 5.65
C LEU A 452 92.80 -17.79 6.81
N THR A 453 92.33 -17.72 8.07
CA THR A 453 93.18 -18.00 9.24
C THR A 453 93.35 -19.49 9.55
N LEU A 454 92.41 -20.36 9.13
CA LEU A 454 92.41 -21.80 9.40
C LEU A 454 93.10 -22.64 8.31
N GLU A 455 93.14 -22.19 7.06
CA GLU A 455 93.73 -22.93 5.92
C GLU A 455 95.26 -23.16 6.05
N GLU A 456 95.94 -22.46 6.95
CA GLU A 456 97.36 -22.69 7.28
C GLU A 456 97.51 -22.75 8.80
N SER A 457 97.98 -23.88 9.33
CA SER A 457 98.12 -24.22 10.76
C SER A 457 99.04 -23.30 11.62
N ASP A 458 99.35 -22.07 11.19
CA ASP A 458 100.45 -21.25 11.71
C ASP A 458 100.02 -19.91 12.35
N LEU A 459 98.73 -19.67 12.63
CA LEU A 459 98.31 -18.49 13.40
C LEU A 459 97.81 -18.88 14.79
N SER A 460 98.76 -19.18 15.68
CA SER A 460 98.46 -19.19 17.11
C SER A 460 98.26 -17.74 17.57
N LEU A 461 97.08 -17.40 18.12
CA LEU A 461 96.82 -16.13 18.79
C LEU A 461 97.92 -15.78 19.83
N LYS A 462 98.54 -16.82 20.40
CA LYS A 462 99.72 -16.73 21.29
C LYS A 462 100.93 -16.10 20.60
N GLU A 463 101.23 -16.43 19.35
CA GLU A 463 102.38 -15.90 18.62
C GLU A 463 102.21 -14.44 18.20
N ILE A 464 100.99 -14.04 17.81
CA ILE A 464 100.66 -12.64 17.53
C ILE A 464 100.81 -11.78 18.80
N VAL A 465 100.32 -12.26 19.95
CA VAL A 465 100.49 -11.58 21.24
C VAL A 465 101.95 -11.55 21.67
N VAL A 466 102.69 -12.64 21.48
CA VAL A 466 104.14 -12.69 21.79
C VAL A 466 104.94 -11.75 20.89
N ASP A 467 104.62 -11.61 19.61
CA ASP A 467 105.34 -10.72 18.70
C ASP A 467 105.00 -9.24 18.96
N ARG A 468 103.75 -8.94 19.34
CA ARG A 468 103.33 -7.60 19.79
C ARG A 468 103.94 -7.23 21.14
N MET A 469 103.99 -8.17 22.09
CA MET A 469 104.75 -7.97 23.34
C MET A 469 106.23 -7.82 23.06
N LYS A 470 106.85 -8.60 22.17
CA LYS A 470 108.26 -8.44 21.76
C LYS A 470 108.53 -7.08 21.13
N LYS A 471 107.65 -6.57 20.27
CA LYS A 471 107.78 -5.23 19.67
C LYS A 471 107.63 -4.11 20.71
N GLN A 472 106.66 -4.21 21.62
CA GLN A 472 106.53 -3.26 22.73
C GLN A 472 107.71 -3.34 23.71
N PHE A 473 108.20 -4.54 24.03
CA PHE A 473 109.36 -4.75 24.89
C PHE A 473 110.64 -4.23 24.21
N SER A 474 110.82 -4.46 22.91
CA SER A 474 111.98 -3.96 22.14
C SER A 474 111.96 -2.44 22.01
N ALA A 475 110.79 -1.82 21.87
CA ALA A 475 110.65 -0.36 21.88
C ALA A 475 111.08 0.26 23.23
N CYS A 476 110.99 -0.49 24.34
CA CYS A 476 111.51 -0.05 25.64
C CYS A 476 113.04 -0.11 25.78
N PHE A 477 113.76 -0.81 24.89
CA PHE A 477 115.23 -1.00 24.98
C PHE A 477 116.04 -0.39 23.83
N VAL A 478 115.41 0.23 22.82
CA VAL A 478 116.08 0.87 21.67
C VAL A 478 116.58 2.31 21.97
N HIS A 479 116.46 2.79 23.22
CA HIS A 479 116.96 4.11 23.66
C HIS A 479 118.24 4.12 24.52
N GLN A 480 119.05 3.06 24.52
CA GLN A 480 120.39 3.12 25.11
C GLN A 480 121.45 2.73 24.07
N TYR A 481 122.37 3.67 23.81
CA TYR A 481 123.49 3.65 22.85
C TYR A 481 123.25 4.26 21.45
N ALA A 482 122.77 5.51 21.42
CA ALA A 482 123.30 6.52 20.51
C ALA A 482 123.33 7.87 21.23
N LYS A 483 124.55 8.37 21.52
CA LYS A 483 124.79 9.65 22.19
C LYS A 483 124.36 10.83 21.30
N SER A 484 123.69 11.80 21.87
CA SER A 484 123.88 13.23 21.61
C SER A 484 123.54 13.99 22.89
N ASP A 485 124.59 14.45 23.54
CA ASP A 485 124.71 15.64 24.41
C ASP A 485 123.79 16.80 23.92
N GLU A 486 123.21 17.71 24.72
CA GLU A 486 123.27 18.04 26.15
C GLU A 486 122.00 18.84 26.54
N ASP A 487 121.70 18.78 27.84
CA ASP A 487 121.18 19.82 28.74
C ASP A 487 119.74 20.40 28.70
N GLY A 488 119.11 20.25 29.87
CA GLY A 488 118.42 21.35 30.56
C GLY A 488 116.90 21.26 30.63
N LEU A 489 116.35 20.38 31.48
CA LEU A 489 115.81 20.73 32.80
C LEU A 489 114.38 21.34 32.84
N LEU A 490 113.52 20.55 33.49
CA LEU A 490 112.53 20.93 34.50
C LEU A 490 111.12 21.43 34.08
N HIS A 491 110.17 20.61 34.51
CA HIS A 491 108.90 20.95 35.16
C HIS A 491 107.72 21.33 34.24
N GLN A 492 106.71 20.47 34.09
CA GLN A 492 105.66 20.11 35.07
C GLN A 492 104.42 21.01 34.92
N ARG A 493 103.33 20.39 34.42
CA ARG A 493 101.90 20.64 34.67
C ARG A 493 101.40 22.10 34.68
N THR A 494 100.39 22.38 33.87
CA THR A 494 98.95 22.42 34.28
C THR A 494 98.04 22.96 33.17
N SER A 495 96.79 22.45 33.13
CA SER A 495 95.54 23.02 32.57
C SER A 495 95.54 23.57 31.14
N SER A 496 94.81 23.06 30.14
CA SER A 496 93.41 22.60 30.08
C SER A 496 92.42 23.44 30.89
N THR A 497 91.91 24.48 30.24
CA THR A 497 90.64 25.14 30.57
C THR A 497 89.99 25.59 29.26
N MET A 498 88.97 24.85 28.82
CA MET A 498 87.79 25.36 28.11
C MET A 498 86.64 24.37 28.32
N PRO A 499 85.54 24.81 28.92
CA PRO A 499 84.23 24.34 28.50
C PRO A 499 83.31 25.54 28.24
N GLU A 500 82.91 25.71 26.99
CA GLU A 500 81.73 26.46 26.56
C GLU A 500 81.05 25.55 25.51
N SER A 501 79.76 25.28 25.47
CA SER A 501 78.58 25.59 26.27
C SER A 501 77.49 24.64 25.73
N PRO A 502 76.46 24.26 26.51
CA PRO A 502 75.26 23.65 25.96
C PRO A 502 74.15 24.70 25.77
N SER A 503 73.50 24.66 24.61
CA SER A 503 72.11 25.10 24.39
C SER A 503 71.54 24.26 23.25
#